data_AF-X1LTX6-F1
#
_entry.id   AF-X1LTX6-F1
#
_cell.length_a   1.000
_cell.length_b   1.000
_cell.length_c   1.000
_cell.angle_alpha   90.00
_cell.angle_beta   90.00
_cell.angle_gamma   90.00
#
_symmetry.space_group_name_H-M   'P 1'
#
loop_
_entity.id
_entity.type
_entity.pdbx_description
1 polymer ?
#
loop_
_entity_poly.entity_id
_entity_poly.type
_entity_poly.pdbx_seq_one_letter_code
_entity_poly.pdbx_strand_id
1 'polypeptide(L)' 'DLGMPDISGRDVARAVKEMKSETPVMLITGWGVQLDPEELPDIDGVIEKPFSRDALLAQIAELLPNRNRGKR' A
#
# COMPACT_ATOMS: atom_id res chain seq x y z
N ASP A 1 3.61 4.08 -5.83
CA ASP A 1 3.86 5.53 -5.92
C ASP A 1 2.92 6.10 -6.97
N LEU A 2 2.32 7.28 -6.75
CA LEU A 2 1.47 7.92 -7.77
C LEU A 2 2.28 8.68 -8.83
N GLY A 3 3.51 9.08 -8.51
CA GLY A 3 4.37 9.84 -9.42
C GLY A 3 5.21 9.00 -10.38
N MET A 4 4.81 7.77 -10.70
CA MET A 4 5.57 6.91 -11.61
C MET A 4 5.39 7.37 -13.07
N PRO A 5 6.45 7.33 -13.89
CA PRO A 5 6.32 7.55 -15.32
C PRO A 5 5.51 6.40 -15.96
N ASP A 6 4.78 6.73 -17.03
CA ASP A 6 4.00 5.82 -17.89
C ASP A 6 2.76 5.16 -17.26
N ILE A 7 2.82 4.71 -16.01
CA ILE A 7 1.73 4.00 -15.33
C ILE A 7 1.48 4.56 -13.93
N SER A 8 0.22 4.78 -13.57
CA SER A 8 -0.12 5.24 -12.21
C SER A 8 0.06 4.13 -11.19
N GLY A 9 0.45 4.49 -9.96
CA GLY A 9 0.45 3.56 -8.83
C GLY A 9 -0.90 2.91 -8.56
N ARG A 10 -2.01 3.57 -8.94
CA ARG A 10 -3.36 3.01 -8.85
C ARG A 10 -3.54 1.83 -9.80
N ASP A 11 -3.06 1.95 -11.04
CA ASP A 11 -3.17 0.88 -12.03
C ASP A 11 -2.32 -0.33 -11.66
N VAL A 12 -1.14 -0.09 -11.08
CA VAL A 12 -0.30 -1.15 -10.53
C VAL A 12 -0.99 -1.85 -9.37
N ALA A 13 -1.61 -1.11 -8.44
CA ALA A 13 -2.33 -1.68 -7.31
C ALA A 13 -3.45 -2.62 -7.76
N ARG A 14 -4.28 -2.15 -8.70
CA ARG A 14 -5.35 -2.94 -9.32
C ARG A 14 -4.81 -4.23 -9.95
N ALA A 15 -3.76 -4.13 -10.78
CA ALA A 15 -3.16 -5.30 -11.40
C ALA A 15 -2.62 -6.31 -10.38
N VAL A 16 -2.03 -5.85 -9.27
CA VAL A 16 -1.59 -6.73 -8.17
C VAL A 16 -2.77 -7.47 -7.54
N LYS A 17 -3.88 -6.78 -7.27
CA LYS A 17 -5.08 -7.38 -6.68
C LYS A 17 -5.77 -8.37 -7.63
N GLU A 18 -5.80 -8.08 -8.93
CA GLU A 18 -6.28 -9.01 -9.96
C GLU A 18 -5.43 -10.30 -10.02
N MET A 19 -4.12 -10.19 -9.86
CA MET A 19 -3.22 -11.37 -9.82
C MET A 19 -3.34 -12.14 -8.50
N LYS A 20 -3.45 -11.44 -7.37
CA LYS A 20 -3.55 -12.04 -6.04
C LYS A 20 -4.13 -11.04 -5.03
N SER A 21 -5.44 -11.13 -4.80
CA SER A 21 -6.22 -10.25 -3.92
C SER A 21 -5.64 -10.10 -2.50
N GLU A 22 -5.09 -11.18 -1.95
CA GLU A 22 -4.54 -11.24 -0.59
C GLU A 22 -3.21 -10.51 -0.43
N THR A 23 -2.62 -9.99 -1.51
CA THR A 23 -1.35 -9.26 -1.43
C THR A 23 -1.63 -7.87 -0.85
N PRO A 24 -1.05 -7.49 0.30
CA PRO A 24 -1.20 -6.14 0.82
C PRO A 24 -0.47 -5.15 -0.09
N VAL A 25 -1.14 -4.05 -0.44
CA VAL A 25 -0.63 -2.98 -1.30
C VAL A 25 -0.71 -1.66 -0.54
N MET A 26 0.45 -1.03 -0.37
CA MET A 26 0.56 0.28 0.25
C MET A 26 0.99 1.33 -0.77
N LEU A 27 0.30 2.47 -0.78
CA LEU A 27 0.67 3.60 -1.59
C LEU A 27 1.64 4.53 -0.84
N ILE A 28 2.80 4.77 -1.44
CA ILE A 28 3.77 5.74 -0.96
C ILE A 28 3.72 6.97 -1.88
N THR A 29 3.28 8.13 -1.38
CA THR A 29 3.04 9.32 -2.22
C THR A 29 3.45 10.61 -1.52
N GLY A 30 4.04 11.57 -2.24
CA GLY A 30 4.34 12.92 -1.73
C GLY A 30 3.31 13.97 -2.13
N TRP A 31 2.26 13.53 -2.84
CA TRP A 31 1.08 14.33 -3.05
C TRP A 31 0.29 14.20 -1.74
N GLY A 32 0.07 15.31 -1.03
CA GLY A 32 -0.61 15.34 0.29
C GLY A 32 -2.11 15.03 0.18
N VAL A 33 -2.41 13.93 -0.50
CA VAL A 33 -3.74 13.63 -1.00
C VAL A 33 -4.56 13.12 0.17
N GLN A 34 -5.60 13.88 0.55
CA GLN A 34 -6.85 13.29 1.03
C GLN A 34 -7.37 12.37 -0.07
N LEU A 35 -6.85 11.15 -0.11
CA LEU A 35 -7.42 10.09 -0.93
C LEU A 35 -8.67 9.63 -0.19
N ASP A 36 -9.81 9.75 -0.85
CA ASP A 36 -11.01 9.09 -0.37
C ASP A 36 -10.76 7.57 -0.43
N PRO A 37 -10.84 6.85 0.70
CA PRO A 37 -10.71 5.40 0.70
C PRO A 37 -11.70 4.71 -0.25
N GLU A 38 -12.86 5.32 -0.50
CA GLU A 38 -13.85 4.80 -1.46
C GLU A 38 -13.36 4.86 -2.91
N GLU A 39 -12.43 5.76 -3.23
CA GLU A 39 -11.83 5.88 -4.56
C GLU A 39 -10.67 4.90 -4.81
N LEU A 40 -10.19 4.21 -3.78
CA LEU A 40 -9.01 3.34 -3.83
C LEU A 40 -9.23 1.95 -3.19
N PRO A 41 -10.16 1.14 -3.71
CA PRO A 41 -10.47 -0.16 -3.13
C PRO A 41 -9.30 -1.16 -3.17
N ASP A 42 -8.32 -0.94 -4.05
CA ASP A 42 -7.16 -1.83 -4.25
C ASP A 42 -5.95 -1.49 -3.35
N ILE A 43 -6.06 -0.44 -2.52
CA ILE A 43 -4.99 0.03 -1.65
C ILE A 43 -5.38 -0.20 -0.20
N ASP A 44 -4.54 -0.93 0.53
CA ASP A 44 -4.79 -1.29 1.93
C ASP A 44 -4.19 -0.27 2.92
N GLY A 45 -3.29 0.61 2.45
CA GLY A 45 -2.69 1.66 3.28
C GLY A 45 -2.00 2.75 2.48
N VAL A 46 -1.84 3.91 3.08
CA VAL A 46 -1.17 5.08 2.46
C VAL A 46 -0.14 5.64 3.42
N ILE A 47 1.04 5.99 2.90
CA ILE A 47 2.08 6.71 3.63
C ILE A 47 2.54 7.92 2.82
N GLU A 48 2.50 9.09 3.45
CA GLU A 48 2.88 10.36 2.83
C GLU A 48 4.41 10.56 2.88
N LYS A 49 5.00 11.06 1.78
CA LYS A 49 6.39 11.50 1.74
C LYS A 49 6.50 12.98 2.17
N PRO A 50 7.52 13.35 2.96
CA PRO A 50 8.54 12.49 3.54
C PRO A 50 8.03 11.75 4.78
N PHE A 51 8.47 10.49 4.96
CA PHE A 51 8.16 9.67 6.13
C PHE A 51 9.43 9.21 6.83
N SER A 52 9.31 8.88 8.12
CA SER A 52 10.40 8.27 8.89
C SER A 52 10.47 6.76 8.66
N ARG A 53 11.64 6.17 8.95
CA ARG A 53 11.80 4.71 8.95
C ARG A 53 10.79 4.03 9.89
N ASP A 54 10.54 4.61 11.05
CA ASP A 54 9.66 4.00 12.05
C ASP A 54 8.19 4.05 11.61
N ALA A 55 7.77 5.13 10.94
CA ALA A 55 6.44 5.21 10.32
C ALA A 55 6.27 4.13 9.24
N LEU A 56 7.28 3.92 8.39
CA LEU A 56 7.25 2.86 7.38
C LEU A 56 7.12 1.48 8.01
N LEU A 57 7.91 1.19 9.05
CA LEU A 57 7.88 -0.10 9.73
C LEU A 57 6.54 -0.36 10.44
N ALA A 58 5.97 0.67 11.07
CA ALA A 58 4.65 0.58 11.70
C ALA A 58 3.56 0.24 10.67
N GLN A 59 3.56 0.92 9.52
CA GLN A 59 2.57 0.67 8.47
C GLN A 59 2.71 -0.74 7.87
N ILE A 60 3.94 -1.20 7.66
CA ILE A 60 4.19 -2.58 7.19
C ILE A 60 3.68 -3.60 8.23
N ALA A 61 3.92 -3.36 9.51
CA ALA A 61 3.47 -4.26 10.58
C ALA A 61 1.94 -4.33 10.68
N GLU A 62 1.24 -3.22 10.42
CA GLU A 62 -0.22 -3.16 10.40
C GLU A 62 -0.81 -3.93 9.21
N LEU A 63 -0.20 -3.82 8.02
CA LEU A 63 -0.70 -4.43 6.79
C LEU A 63 -0.37 -5.92 6.65
N LEU A 64 0.71 -6.36 7.28
CA LEU A 64 1.05 -7.78 7.25
C LEU A 64 0.14 -8.54 8.22
N PRO A 65 -0.60 -9.56 7.77
CA PRO A 65 -1.31 -10.42 8.68
C PRO A 65 -0.31 -11.03 9.66
N ASN A 66 -0.70 -11.21 10.92
CA ASN A 66 0.04 -12.02 11.88
C ASN A 66 0.18 -13.41 11.27
N ARG A 67 1.29 -13.62 10.55
CA ARG A 67 1.64 -14.89 9.96
C ARG A 67 1.94 -15.74 11.17
N ASN A 68 0.92 -16.46 11.65
CA ASN A 68 1.10 -17.54 12.60
C ASN A 68 2.27 -18.32 12.05
N ARG A 69 3.43 -18.17 12.69
CA ARG A 69 4.61 -18.97 12.39
C ARG A 69 4.11 -20.37 12.62
N GLY A 70 3.78 -21.06 11.54
CA GLY A 70 3.32 -22.43 11.60
C GLY A 70 4.32 -23.15 12.47
N LYS A 71 3.90 -23.53 13.69
CA LYS A 71 4.61 -24.51 14.50
C LYS A 71 4.57 -25.77 13.64
N ARG A 72 5.63 -25.99 12.88
CA ARG A 72 6.04 -27.31 12.44
C ARG A 72 6.98 -27.85 13.50
#